data_AF-A0A815WZ43-F1
#
_entry.id   AF-A0A815WZ43-F1
#
_cell.length_a   1.000
_cell.length_b   1.000
_cell.length_c   1.000
_cell.angle_alpha   90.00
_cell.angle_beta   90.00
_cell.angle_gamma   90.00
#
_symmetry.space_group_name_H-M   'P 1'
#
loop_
_entity.id
_entity.type
_entity.pdbx_description
1 polymer ?
#
loop_
_entity_poly.entity_id
_entity_poly.type
_entity_poly.pdbx_seq_one_letter_code
_entity_poly.pdbx_strand_id
1 'polypeptide(L)'
;VICVICSFPFCFNLCVHCSQADYWSQFIYYASFIIIFQFGWACSQIAHLAMINELTHVDGERVQLNSFRYAWTVISNIFVYACTWLLLGMNTNGAQTNNITREDAPVFRNLTYIVLGFGLSCSIFFHIASRERPREANWELSRSLSSTQSLVVKMSWKDFLKERQFYQVTFIWMCTRVVLNTSQVYLPLYIIDTIATLSR
;
A
#
# COMPACT_ATOMS: atom_id res chain seq x y z
N VAL A 1 7.13 4.82 5.54
CA VAL A 1 6.19 5.96 5.49
C VAL A 1 6.78 7.21 4.85
N ILE A 2 7.94 7.72 5.30
CA ILE A 2 8.55 8.95 4.75
C ILE A 2 8.74 8.88 3.22
N CYS A 3 9.31 7.80 2.69
CA CYS A 3 9.50 7.63 1.25
C CYS A 3 8.18 7.72 0.45
N VAL A 4 7.08 7.22 1.02
CA VAL A 4 5.74 7.27 0.40
C VAL A 4 5.22 8.70 0.37
N ILE A 5 5.35 9.43 1.47
CA ILE A 5 4.90 10.83 1.56
C ILE A 5 5.69 11.72 0.60
N CYS A 6 7.00 11.47 0.45
CA CYS A 6 7.83 12.25 -0.44
C CYS A 6 7.60 11.95 -1.92
N SER A 7 7.17 10.75 -2.32
CA SER A 7 7.01 10.38 -3.73
C SER A 7 5.58 10.47 -4.24
N PHE A 8 4.59 10.14 -3.42
CA PHE A 8 3.19 10.02 -3.84
C PHE A 8 2.55 11.32 -4.37
N PRO A 9 2.82 12.53 -3.81
CA PRO A 9 2.34 13.79 -4.41
C PRO A 9 2.84 14.02 -5.83
N PHE A 10 4.06 13.56 -6.14
CA PHE A 10 4.67 13.76 -7.46
C PHE A 10 4.14 12.79 -8.51
N CYS A 11 3.54 11.66 -8.09
CA CYS A 11 2.84 10.75 -9.00
C CYS A 11 1.54 11.36 -9.54
N PHE A 12 0.83 12.17 -8.75
CA PHE A 12 -0.49 12.73 -9.11
C PHE A 12 -0.46 14.21 -9.47
N ASN A 13 0.64 14.91 -9.23
CA ASN A 13 0.84 16.24 -9.80
C ASN A 13 1.11 16.13 -11.31
N LEU A 14 0.41 16.97 -12.08
CA LEU A 14 0.78 17.23 -13.47
C LEU A 14 2.25 17.68 -13.48
N CYS A 15 3.05 17.10 -14.38
CA CYS A 15 4.49 17.32 -14.37
C CYS A 15 4.82 18.82 -14.36
N VAL A 16 5.43 19.28 -13.27
CA VAL A 16 5.80 20.68 -13.05
C VAL A 16 6.83 21.02 -14.12
N HIS A 17 6.49 21.94 -15.03
CA HIS A 17 7.33 22.39 -16.15
C HIS A 17 7.52 21.45 -17.36
N CYS A 18 6.74 20.38 -17.54
CA CYS A 18 6.87 19.49 -18.72
C CYS A 18 5.59 19.42 -19.59
N SER A 19 4.93 20.54 -19.88
CA SER A 19 3.77 20.49 -20.79
C SER A 19 4.13 20.14 -22.24
N GLN A 20 5.41 20.27 -22.63
CA GLN A 20 5.92 20.00 -23.99
C GLN A 20 7.16 19.08 -24.02
N ALA A 21 7.51 18.41 -22.92
CA ALA A 21 8.68 17.52 -22.89
C ALA A 21 8.38 16.18 -23.58
N ASP A 22 9.43 15.58 -24.15
CA ASP A 22 9.36 14.28 -24.82
C ASP A 22 8.78 13.17 -23.92
N TYR A 23 8.10 12.20 -24.52
CA TYR A 23 7.41 11.10 -23.84
C TYR A 23 8.35 10.32 -22.91
N TRP A 24 9.59 10.07 -23.36
CA TRP A 24 10.58 9.31 -22.60
C TRP A 24 11.00 10.01 -21.30
N SER A 25 11.11 11.34 -21.33
CA SER A 25 11.45 12.13 -20.14
C SER A 25 10.33 12.08 -19.09
N GLN A 26 9.07 12.15 -19.53
CA GLN A 26 7.92 12.02 -18.63
C GLN A 26 7.86 10.60 -18.04
N PHE A 27 8.11 9.58 -18.86
CA PHE A 27 8.15 8.19 -18.40
C PHE A 27 9.21 7.97 -17.32
N ILE A 28 10.45 8.42 -17.54
CA ILE A 28 11.55 8.25 -16.57
C ILE A 28 11.26 9.00 -15.27
N TYR A 29 10.70 10.21 -15.36
CA TYR A 29 10.30 11.00 -14.19
C TYR A 29 9.30 10.23 -13.32
N TYR A 30 8.17 9.80 -13.88
CA TYR A 30 7.14 9.08 -13.12
C TYR A 30 7.62 7.70 -12.65
N ALA A 31 8.38 6.97 -13.48
CA ALA A 31 8.92 5.67 -13.12
C ALA A 31 9.81 5.74 -11.86
N SER A 32 10.66 6.76 -11.76
CA SER A 32 11.57 6.95 -10.63
C SER A 32 10.81 7.11 -9.30
N PHE A 33 9.74 7.94 -9.28
CA PHE A 33 8.91 8.13 -8.09
C PHE A 33 8.10 6.89 -7.74
N ILE A 34 7.59 6.16 -8.74
CA ILE A 34 6.85 4.91 -8.52
C ILE A 34 7.75 3.85 -7.88
N ILE A 35 9.02 3.74 -8.30
CA ILE A 35 9.98 2.79 -7.69
C ILE A 35 10.17 3.10 -6.19
N ILE A 36 10.37 4.37 -5.84
CA ILE A 36 10.53 4.81 -4.44
C ILE A 36 9.26 4.53 -3.64
N PHE A 37 8.09 4.79 -4.24
CA PHE A 37 6.80 4.49 -3.63
C PHE A 37 6.64 2.99 -3.34
N GLN A 38 6.91 2.12 -4.31
CA GLN A 38 6.78 0.67 -4.16
C GLN A 38 7.72 0.12 -3.09
N PHE A 39 8.95 0.63 -3.02
CA PHE A 39 9.87 0.30 -1.94
C PHE A 39 9.31 0.70 -0.57
N GLY A 40 8.85 1.95 -0.43
CA GLY A 40 8.29 2.43 0.83
C GLY A 40 7.04 1.66 1.28
N TRP A 41 6.19 1.26 0.32
CA TRP A 41 5.01 0.43 0.56
C TRP A 41 5.41 -0.98 1.02
N ALA A 42 6.32 -1.64 0.31
CA ALA A 42 6.79 -2.99 0.63
C ALA A 42 7.47 -3.05 2.00
N CYS A 43 8.34 -2.09 2.33
CA CYS A 43 8.99 -2.04 3.64
C CYS A 43 7.98 -1.93 4.79
N SER A 44 6.97 -1.07 4.63
CA SER A 44 5.93 -0.88 5.66
C SER A 44 5.11 -2.16 5.87
N GLN A 45 4.78 -2.87 4.79
CA GLN A 45 4.07 -4.15 4.83
C GLN A 45 4.86 -5.23 5.58
N ILE A 46 6.15 -5.36 5.29
CA ILE A 46 7.03 -6.36 5.93
C ILE A 46 7.18 -6.05 7.42
N ALA A 47 7.42 -4.79 7.79
CA ALA A 47 7.54 -4.38 9.18
C ALA A 47 6.26 -4.69 9.99
N HIS A 48 5.08 -4.43 9.42
CA HIS A 48 3.81 -4.74 10.08
C HIS A 48 3.58 -6.25 10.24
N LEU A 49 3.99 -7.06 9.26
CA LEU A 49 3.93 -8.53 9.37
C LEU A 49 4.84 -9.06 10.47
N ALA A 50 6.04 -8.51 10.59
CA ALA A 50 6.98 -8.88 11.66
C ALA A 50 6.40 -8.55 13.04
N MET A 51 5.86 -7.34 13.21
CA MET A 51 5.29 -6.89 14.48
C MET A 51 4.11 -7.75 14.95
N ILE A 52 3.22 -8.21 14.06
CA ILE A 52 2.11 -9.10 14.46
C ILE A 52 2.62 -10.39 15.10
N ASN A 53 3.71 -10.96 14.57
CA ASN A 53 4.29 -12.21 15.08
C ASN A 53 4.95 -12.03 16.45
N GLU A 54 5.39 -10.80 16.77
CA GLU A 54 5.94 -10.42 18.07
C GLU A 54 4.86 -10.10 19.10
N LEU A 55 3.69 -9.59 18.67
CA LEU A 55 2.61 -9.19 19.57
C LEU A 55 1.85 -10.38 20.18
N THR A 56 1.75 -11.50 19.46
CA THR A 56 1.09 -12.71 19.96
C THR A 56 1.75 -13.99 19.44
N HIS A 57 1.81 -15.00 20.30
CA HIS A 57 2.33 -16.34 19.99
C HIS A 57 1.23 -17.35 19.68
N VAL A 58 -0.03 -16.98 19.90
CA VAL A 58 -1.18 -17.86 19.65
C VAL A 58 -1.58 -17.71 18.19
N ASP A 59 -1.53 -18.80 17.42
CA ASP A 59 -1.81 -18.76 15.98
C ASP A 59 -3.24 -18.24 15.68
N GLY A 60 -4.21 -18.57 16.54
CA GLY A 60 -5.58 -18.03 16.44
C GLY A 60 -5.64 -16.50 16.53
N GLU A 61 -4.89 -15.90 17.46
CA GLU A 61 -4.83 -14.44 17.61
C GLU A 61 -4.06 -13.78 16.46
N ARG A 62 -3.00 -14.41 15.94
CA ARG A 62 -2.29 -13.93 14.73
C ARG A 62 -3.22 -13.85 13.51
N VAL A 63 -4.08 -14.85 13.33
CA VAL A 63 -5.08 -14.87 12.26
C VAL A 63 -6.10 -13.74 12.45
N GLN A 64 -6.54 -13.48 13.68
CA GLN A 64 -7.44 -12.37 13.99
C GLN A 64 -6.79 -11.01 13.72
N LEU A 65 -5.55 -10.78 14.16
CA LEU A 65 -4.80 -9.54 13.90
C LEU A 65 -4.58 -9.31 12.40
N ASN A 66 -4.26 -10.37 11.65
CA ASN A 66 -4.17 -10.29 10.19
C ASN A 66 -5.52 -9.94 9.56
N SER A 67 -6.61 -10.50 10.06
CA SER A 67 -7.97 -10.16 9.61
C SER A 67 -8.28 -8.67 9.84
N PHE A 68 -7.97 -8.13 11.00
CA PHE A 68 -8.14 -6.69 11.29
C PHE A 68 -7.31 -5.80 10.35
N ARG A 69 -6.07 -6.20 10.04
CA ARG A 69 -5.23 -5.47 9.07
C ARG A 69 -5.90 -5.41 7.70
N TYR A 70 -6.42 -6.53 7.20
CA TYR A 70 -7.11 -6.56 5.92
C TYR A 70 -8.41 -5.76 5.95
N ALA A 71 -9.17 -5.81 7.06
CA ALA A 71 -10.36 -4.99 7.24
C ALA A 71 -10.05 -3.49 7.14
N TRP A 72 -8.99 -3.03 7.81
CA TRP A 72 -8.54 -1.62 7.71
C TRP A 72 -8.13 -1.22 6.29
N THR A 73 -7.54 -2.14 5.53
CA THR A 73 -7.21 -1.91 4.11
C THR A 73 -8.49 -1.71 3.29
N VAL A 74 -9.53 -2.53 3.51
CA VAL A 74 -10.82 -2.38 2.81
C VAL A 74 -11.49 -1.06 3.18
N ILE A 75 -11.53 -0.70 4.46
CA ILE A 75 -12.09 0.57 4.94
C ILE A 75 -11.35 1.76 4.29
N SER A 76 -10.02 1.70 4.22
CA SER A 76 -9.22 2.73 3.56
C SER A 76 -9.55 2.86 2.07
N ASN A 77 -9.73 1.76 1.34
CA ASN A 77 -10.14 1.81 -0.07
C ASN A 77 -11.51 2.47 -0.22
N ILE A 78 -12.49 2.08 0.60
CA ILE A 78 -13.83 2.68 0.58
C ILE A 78 -13.77 4.18 0.87
N PHE A 79 -12.97 4.58 1.86
CA PHE A 79 -12.76 5.99 2.20
C PHE A 79 -12.20 6.79 1.00
N VAL A 80 -11.20 6.27 0.29
CA VAL A 80 -10.63 6.92 -0.90
C VAL A 80 -11.69 7.08 -2.00
N TYR A 81 -12.51 6.05 -2.25
CA TYR A 81 -13.61 6.14 -3.20
C TYR A 81 -14.64 7.21 -2.80
N ALA A 82 -15.04 7.24 -1.53
CA ALA A 82 -15.98 8.24 -1.01
C ALA A 82 -15.43 9.66 -1.13
N CYS A 83 -14.15 9.88 -0.80
CA CYS A 83 -13.49 11.17 -0.98
C CYS A 83 -13.43 11.59 -2.45
N THR A 84 -13.12 10.66 -3.35
CA THR A 84 -13.08 10.92 -4.79
C THR A 84 -14.45 11.31 -5.33
N TRP A 85 -15.49 10.57 -4.96
CA TRP A 85 -16.87 10.87 -5.33
C TRP A 85 -17.30 12.27 -4.85
N LEU A 86 -17.02 12.60 -3.59
CA LEU A 86 -17.36 13.89 -3.02
C LEU A 86 -16.60 15.05 -3.68
N LEU A 87 -15.28 14.89 -3.90
CA LEU A 87 -14.46 15.93 -4.52
C LEU A 87 -14.84 16.17 -5.98
N LEU A 88 -15.16 15.12 -6.74
CA LEU A 88 -15.65 15.26 -8.11
C LEU A 88 -17.03 15.90 -8.13
N GLY A 89 -17.98 15.42 -7.31
CA GLY A 89 -19.34 15.96 -7.23
C GLY A 89 -19.41 17.43 -6.81
N MET A 90 -18.50 17.90 -5.95
CA MET A 90 -18.41 19.32 -5.59
C MET A 90 -17.83 20.21 -6.69
N ASN A 91 -17.02 19.67 -7.61
CA ASN A 91 -16.47 20.44 -8.74
C ASN A 91 -17.45 20.52 -9.92
N THR A 92 -18.45 19.64 -10.00
CA THR A 92 -19.42 19.57 -11.12
C THR A 92 -20.61 20.54 -10.99
N ASN A 93 -20.50 21.65 -10.26
CA ASN A 93 -21.60 22.59 -9.99
C ASN A 93 -22.02 23.48 -11.19
N GLY A 94 -21.78 23.06 -12.45
CA GLY A 94 -22.21 23.87 -13.61
C GLY A 94 -21.95 23.33 -15.02
N ALA A 95 -21.12 22.30 -15.19
CA ALA A 95 -20.88 21.70 -16.50
C ALA A 95 -20.75 20.17 -16.37
N GLN A 96 -21.86 19.46 -16.61
CA GLN A 96 -21.81 18.01 -16.77
C GLN A 96 -21.11 17.67 -18.09
N THR A 97 -19.80 17.56 -18.05
CA THR A 97 -19.07 16.80 -19.05
C THR A 97 -18.73 15.45 -18.41
N ASN A 98 -19.28 14.36 -18.94
CA ASN A 98 -19.10 13.00 -18.42
C ASN A 98 -17.67 12.45 -18.61
N ASN A 99 -16.71 13.31 -18.97
CA ASN A 99 -15.36 12.93 -19.34
C ASN A 99 -14.36 13.61 -18.41
N ILE A 100 -13.65 12.78 -17.63
CA ILE A 100 -12.52 13.21 -16.79
C ILE A 100 -11.48 13.84 -17.72
N THR A 101 -11.28 15.15 -17.59
CA THR A 101 -10.41 15.93 -18.48
C THR A 101 -9.16 16.35 -17.72
N ARG A 102 -8.10 16.76 -18.43
CA ARG A 102 -6.84 17.27 -17.83
C ARG A 102 -7.06 18.44 -16.87
N GLU A 103 -8.21 19.11 -16.97
CA GLU A 103 -8.67 20.17 -16.07
C GLU A 103 -9.06 19.68 -14.67
N ASP A 104 -9.32 18.38 -14.47
CA ASP A 104 -9.60 17.76 -13.16
C ASP A 104 -8.33 17.42 -12.36
N ALA A 105 -7.16 17.63 -12.93
CA ALA A 105 -5.86 17.44 -12.27
C ALA A 105 -5.75 18.06 -10.84
N PRO A 106 -6.21 19.30 -10.56
CA PRO A 106 -6.18 19.84 -9.21
C PRO A 106 -7.08 19.07 -8.23
N VAL A 107 -8.16 18.44 -8.70
CA VAL A 107 -9.04 17.61 -7.85
C VAL A 107 -8.29 16.37 -7.38
N PHE A 108 -7.62 15.67 -8.29
CA PHE A 108 -6.79 14.50 -7.95
C PHE A 108 -5.63 14.87 -7.03
N ARG A 109 -4.99 16.02 -7.26
CA ARG A 109 -3.96 16.53 -6.36
C ARG A 109 -4.47 16.78 -4.94
N ASN A 110 -5.65 17.40 -4.81
CA ASN A 110 -6.26 17.67 -3.50
C ASN A 110 -6.62 16.36 -2.79
N LEU A 111 -7.16 15.37 -3.53
CA LEU A 111 -7.40 14.03 -3.02
C LEU A 111 -6.09 13.41 -2.49
N THR A 112 -4.99 13.49 -3.24
CA THR A 112 -3.68 12.99 -2.81
C THR A 112 -3.23 13.63 -1.48
N TYR A 113 -3.37 14.94 -1.32
CA TYR A 113 -3.00 15.60 -0.07
C TYR A 113 -3.87 15.21 1.12
N ILE A 114 -5.19 15.04 0.91
CA ILE A 114 -6.11 14.58 1.97
C ILE A 114 -5.72 13.17 2.44
N VAL A 115 -5.52 12.24 1.51
CA VAL A 115 -5.16 10.85 1.83
C VAL A 115 -3.80 10.78 2.52
N LEU A 116 -2.82 11.55 2.05
CA LEU A 116 -1.49 11.61 2.69
C LEU A 116 -1.53 12.24 4.08
N GLY A 117 -2.29 13.32 4.26
CA GLY A 117 -2.45 13.97 5.56
C GLY A 117 -3.09 13.03 6.58
N PHE A 118 -4.14 12.33 6.17
CA PHE A 118 -4.80 11.33 7.03
C PHE A 118 -3.85 10.16 7.35
N GLY A 119 -3.18 9.59 6.34
CA GLY A 119 -2.22 8.50 6.52
C GLY A 119 -1.04 8.88 7.41
N LEU A 120 -0.49 10.09 7.26
CA LEU A 120 0.57 10.61 8.13
C LEU A 120 0.07 10.77 9.56
N SER A 121 -1.13 11.28 9.76
CA SER A 121 -1.73 11.44 11.10
C SER A 121 -1.87 10.09 11.80
N CYS A 122 -2.40 9.08 11.10
CA CYS A 122 -2.47 7.71 11.63
C CYS A 122 -1.08 7.12 11.90
N SER A 123 -0.08 7.39 11.05
CA SER A 123 1.29 6.92 11.26
C SER A 123 1.94 7.56 12.50
N ILE A 124 1.74 8.86 12.72
CA ILE A 124 2.23 9.56 13.91
C ILE A 124 1.56 8.98 15.15
N PHE A 125 0.23 8.82 15.11
CA PHE A 125 -0.53 8.21 16.20
C PHE A 125 0.02 6.81 16.53
N PHE A 126 0.25 5.99 15.50
CA PHE A 126 0.84 4.66 15.67
C PHE A 126 2.20 4.72 16.35
N HIS A 127 3.11 5.60 15.92
CA HIS A 127 4.44 5.73 16.54
C HIS A 127 4.39 6.25 17.98
N ILE A 128 3.40 7.08 18.34
CA ILE A 128 3.20 7.54 19.72
C ILE A 128 2.61 6.42 20.58
N ALA A 129 1.62 5.70 20.05
CA ALA A 129 0.94 4.61 20.76
C ALA A 129 1.82 3.37 20.90
N SER A 130 2.70 3.10 19.94
CA SER A 130 3.61 1.95 19.92
C SER A 130 4.90 2.18 20.71
N ARG A 131 4.97 3.21 21.57
CA ARG A 131 6.17 3.54 22.31
C ARG A 131 6.54 2.36 23.22
N GLU A 132 7.59 1.64 22.83
CA GLU A 132 8.02 0.41 23.45
C GLU A 132 8.39 0.62 24.93
N ARG A 133 8.03 -0.34 25.78
CA ARG A 133 8.38 -0.35 27.21
C ARG A 133 9.91 -0.42 27.37
N PRO A 134 10.48 0.10 28.47
CA PRO A 134 11.92 0.17 28.67
C PRO A 134 12.62 -1.19 28.46
N ARG A 135 13.78 -1.13 27.78
CA ARG A 135 14.63 -2.23 27.29
C ARG A 135 14.93 -3.34 28.31
N GLU A 136 14.75 -3.10 29.61
CA GLU A 136 14.99 -4.08 30.66
C GLU A 136 13.85 -5.08 30.88
N ALA A 137 12.58 -4.72 30.66
CA ALA A 137 11.48 -5.69 30.71
C ALA A 137 11.48 -6.63 29.49
N ASN A 138 12.07 -6.17 28.38
CA ASN A 138 12.11 -6.91 27.12
C ASN A 138 13.12 -8.05 27.15
N TRP A 139 14.17 -8.03 27.98
CA TRP A 139 15.14 -9.14 27.99
C TRP A 139 14.56 -10.39 28.64
N GLU A 140 13.78 -10.26 29.72
CA GLU A 140 13.15 -11.39 30.42
C GLU A 140 12.06 -12.01 29.56
N LEU A 141 11.22 -11.17 28.94
CA LEU A 141 10.20 -11.59 28.00
C LEU A 141 10.83 -12.20 26.73
N SER A 142 11.89 -11.59 26.16
CA SER A 142 12.60 -12.18 25.01
C SER A 142 13.26 -13.53 25.34
N ARG A 143 13.71 -13.72 26.58
CA ARG A 143 14.33 -14.98 27.03
C ARG A 143 13.29 -16.08 27.25
N SER A 144 12.10 -15.74 27.76
CA SER A 144 10.97 -16.67 27.83
C SER A 144 10.39 -16.97 26.44
N LEU A 145 10.29 -15.98 25.55
CA LEU A 145 9.98 -16.18 24.13
C LEU A 145 10.98 -17.11 23.44
N SER A 146 12.28 -16.90 23.67
CA SER A 146 13.35 -17.72 23.10
C SER A 146 13.34 -19.17 23.61
N SER A 147 12.78 -19.43 24.80
CA SER A 147 12.60 -20.77 25.35
C SER A 147 11.47 -21.54 24.65
N THR A 148 10.47 -20.86 24.09
CA THR A 148 9.39 -21.49 23.30
C THR A 148 9.76 -21.56 21.82
N GLN A 149 10.58 -20.62 21.34
CA GLN A 149 11.15 -20.59 19.99
C GLN A 149 12.36 -21.51 19.78
N SER A 150 12.92 -22.14 20.81
CA SER A 150 14.13 -22.96 20.71
C SER A 150 14.00 -24.23 19.85
N LEU A 151 12.79 -24.55 19.36
CA LEU A 151 12.57 -25.57 18.33
C LEU A 151 12.67 -25.01 16.88
N VAL A 152 12.73 -23.70 16.71
CA VAL A 152 12.92 -23.03 15.40
C VAL A 152 14.41 -22.76 15.22
N VAL A 153 15.07 -23.60 14.43
CA VAL A 153 16.46 -23.40 14.03
C VAL A 153 16.59 -22.02 13.38
N LYS A 154 17.40 -21.13 13.97
CA LYS A 154 17.74 -19.84 13.35
C LYS A 154 18.53 -20.10 12.07
N MET A 155 17.86 -20.10 10.93
CA MET A 155 18.50 -20.20 9.62
C MET A 155 19.25 -18.89 9.32
N SER A 156 20.50 -19.01 8.86
CA SER A 156 21.25 -17.88 8.32
C SER A 156 20.61 -17.42 7.00
N TRP A 157 20.77 -16.13 6.64
CA TRP A 157 20.28 -15.59 5.36
C TRP A 157 20.81 -16.37 4.14
N LYS A 158 22.04 -16.89 4.22
CA LYS A 158 22.65 -17.69 3.14
C LYS A 158 22.01 -19.08 3.02
N ASP A 159 21.65 -19.69 4.15
CA ASP A 159 21.00 -21.00 4.18
C ASP A 159 19.52 -20.89 3.78
N PHE A 160 18.87 -19.80 4.17
CA PHE A 160 17.51 -19.45 3.75
C PHE A 160 17.40 -19.33 2.22
N LEU A 161 18.36 -18.66 1.57
CA LEU A 161 18.40 -18.54 0.10
C LEU A 161 18.72 -19.87 -0.62
N LYS A 162 19.16 -20.92 0.09
CA LYS A 162 19.44 -22.22 -0.49
C LYS A 162 18.25 -23.18 -0.37
N GLU A 163 17.26 -22.84 0.44
CA GLU A 163 16.12 -23.69 0.75
C GLU A 163 15.16 -23.81 -0.45
N ARG A 164 14.80 -25.05 -0.82
CA ARG A 164 14.00 -25.30 -2.03
C ARG A 164 12.55 -24.85 -1.86
N GLN A 165 12.01 -24.98 -0.65
CA GLN A 165 10.64 -24.57 -0.32
C GLN A 165 10.43 -23.06 -0.50
N PHE A 166 11.45 -22.25 -0.20
CA PHE A 166 11.39 -20.80 -0.40
C PHE A 166 11.06 -20.45 -1.85
N TYR A 167 11.80 -21.01 -2.81
CA TYR A 167 11.58 -20.76 -4.24
C TYR A 167 10.21 -21.23 -4.72
N GLN A 168 9.70 -22.37 -4.22
CA GLN A 168 8.37 -22.86 -4.60
C GLN A 168 7.27 -21.90 -4.12
N VAL A 169 7.31 -21.48 -2.86
CA VAL A 169 6.33 -20.55 -2.29
C VAL A 169 6.42 -19.18 -2.96
N THR A 170 7.63 -18.66 -3.17
CA THR A 170 7.83 -17.39 -3.88
C THR A 170 7.32 -17.46 -5.31
N PHE A 171 7.55 -18.55 -6.04
CA PHE A 171 7.05 -18.70 -7.41
C PHE A 171 5.51 -18.70 -7.46
N ILE A 172 4.86 -19.50 -6.61
CA ILE A 172 3.39 -19.53 -6.52
C ILE A 172 2.85 -18.16 -6.14
N TRP A 173 3.49 -17.48 -5.18
CA TRP A 173 3.12 -16.13 -4.77
C TRP A 173 3.29 -15.12 -5.91
N MET A 174 4.38 -15.20 -6.67
CA MET A 174 4.62 -14.33 -7.84
C MET A 174 3.57 -14.54 -8.92
N CYS A 175 3.23 -15.79 -9.27
CA CYS A 175 2.16 -16.09 -10.22
C CYS A 175 0.82 -15.53 -9.72
N THR A 176 0.49 -15.73 -8.45
CA THR A 176 -0.72 -15.20 -7.82
C THR A 176 -0.76 -13.67 -7.91
N ARG A 177 0.34 -12.99 -7.61
CA ARG A 177 0.46 -11.53 -7.69
C ARG A 177 0.28 -11.00 -9.11
N VAL A 178 0.85 -11.68 -10.12
CA VAL A 178 0.68 -11.33 -11.54
C VAL A 178 -0.79 -11.42 -11.95
N VAL A 179 -1.47 -12.52 -11.61
CA VAL A 179 -2.89 -12.70 -11.92
C VAL A 179 -3.74 -11.62 -11.24
N LEU A 180 -3.54 -11.38 -9.94
CA LEU A 180 -4.31 -10.38 -9.21
C LEU A 180 -4.08 -8.97 -9.75
N ASN A 181 -2.84 -8.58 -10.03
CA ASN A 181 -2.53 -7.26 -10.61
C ASN A 181 -3.18 -7.11 -12.00
N THR A 182 -3.14 -8.15 -12.81
CA THR A 182 -3.80 -8.17 -14.13
C THR A 182 -5.30 -7.96 -13.95
N SER A 183 -5.96 -8.77 -13.12
CA SER A 183 -7.39 -8.62 -12.86
C SER A 183 -7.76 -7.23 -12.32
N GLN A 184 -6.95 -6.63 -11.44
CA GLN A 184 -7.21 -5.29 -10.91
C GLN A 184 -7.17 -4.19 -11.97
N VAL A 185 -6.29 -4.30 -12.97
CA VAL A 185 -6.20 -3.33 -14.07
C VAL A 185 -7.32 -3.55 -15.09
N TYR A 186 -7.68 -4.79 -15.39
CA TYR A 186 -8.67 -5.12 -16.43
C TYR A 186 -10.13 -5.03 -15.96
N LEU A 187 -10.41 -5.24 -14.67
CA LEU A 187 -11.78 -5.27 -14.17
C LEU A 187 -12.55 -3.95 -14.40
N PRO A 188 -11.98 -2.75 -14.14
CA PRO A 188 -12.65 -1.49 -14.49
C PRO A 188 -12.88 -1.33 -15.99
N LEU A 189 -11.91 -1.70 -16.83
CA LEU A 189 -12.03 -1.62 -18.29
C LEU A 189 -13.16 -2.51 -18.81
N TYR A 190 -13.25 -3.75 -18.30
CA TYR A 190 -14.29 -4.69 -18.67
C TYR A 190 -15.70 -4.20 -18.27
N ILE A 191 -15.84 -3.62 -17.07
CA ILE A 191 -17.11 -3.06 -16.60
C ILE A 191 -17.55 -1.89 -17.50
N ILE A 192 -16.63 -1.00 -17.87
CA ILE A 192 -16.94 0.14 -18.75
C ILE A 192 -17.39 -0.35 -20.14
N ASP A 193 -16.64 -1.29 -20.73
CA ASP A 193 -16.92 -1.79 -22.09
C ASP A 193 -18.26 -2.57 -22.15
N THR A 194 -18.54 -3.40 -21.14
CA THR A 194 -19.80 -4.13 -21.06
C THR A 194 -21.01 -3.20 -20.85
N ILE A 195 -20.91 -2.20 -19.97
CA ILE A 195 -21.97 -1.20 -19.79
C ILE A 195 -22.18 -0.37 -21.07
N ALA A 196 -21.09 0.04 -21.73
CA ALA A 196 -21.17 0.79 -22.98
C ALA A 196 -21.83 -0.02 -24.11
N THR A 197 -21.57 -1.33 -24.18
CA THR A 197 -22.17 -2.23 -25.16
C THR A 197 -23.66 -2.49 -24.87
N LEU A 198 -24.05 -2.60 -23.61
CA LEU A 198 -25.46 -2.75 -23.18
C LEU A 198 -26.29 -1.46 -23.40
N SER A 199 -25.64 -0.31 -23.50
CA SER A 199 -26.28 0.99 -23.74
C SER A 199 -26.50 1.31 -25.23
N ARG A 200 -26.01 0.47 -26.15
CA ARG A 200 -26.19 0.59 -27.61
C ARG A 200 -27.32 -0.31 -28.10
#